data_AF-A0A353XZV4-F1
#
_entry.id   AF-A0A353XZV4-F1
#
_cell.length_a   1.000
_cell.length_b   1.000
_cell.length_c   1.000
_cell.angle_alpha   90.00
_cell.angle_beta   90.00
_cell.angle_gamma   90.00
#
_symmetry.space_group_name_H-M   'P 1'
#
loop_
_entity.id
_entity.type
_entity.pdbx_description
1 polymer ?
#
loop_
_entity_poly.entity_id
_entity_poly.type
_entity_poly.pdbx_seq_one_letter_code
_entity_poly.pdbx_strand_id
1 'polypeptide(L)'
;MADVIRSVDEQTGLLSWRMQEGDFELKVTQLLPDQTRAFFLARGFSKETANTIATGCIMQTIGSNSADKDAHGAVDVDLKRWRMLHNGSEGPIKPKEQWDSEWPAGKVSDAARLAFRWATFPTQQDFAPGDYGWGMTSFGLLPGSYFDLKVVWSAGGVQKEAWIRGIQCAEER
;
A
#
# COMPACT_ATOMS: atom_id res chain seq x y z
N MET A 1 12.02 18.22 -2.39
CA MET A 1 12.66 16.89 -2.50
C MET A 1 12.24 16.13 -1.27
N ALA A 2 11.56 15.00 -1.45
CA ALA A 2 11.16 14.16 -0.34
C ALA A 2 12.36 13.55 0.39
N ASP A 3 12.27 13.51 1.72
CA ASP A 3 13.17 12.71 2.56
C ASP A 3 12.63 11.28 2.62
N VAL A 4 13.50 10.29 2.42
CA VAL A 4 13.13 8.87 2.42
C VAL A 4 14.04 8.11 3.37
N ILE A 5 13.48 7.64 4.48
CA ILE A 5 14.19 6.86 5.49
C ILE A 5 13.78 5.40 5.39
N ARG A 6 14.78 4.53 5.17
CA ARG A 6 14.64 3.09 5.32
C ARG A 6 14.98 2.68 6.75
N SER A 7 14.18 1.81 7.35
CA SER A 7 14.39 1.25 8.68
C SER A 7 14.09 -0.25 8.70
N VAL A 8 14.63 -0.93 9.71
CA VAL A 8 14.40 -2.35 9.98
C VAL A 8 13.82 -2.44 11.39
N ASP A 9 12.70 -3.15 11.54
CA ASP A 9 12.15 -3.44 12.85
C ASP A 9 13.00 -4.51 13.55
N GLU A 10 13.51 -4.21 14.76
CA GLU A 10 14.45 -5.10 15.45
C GLU A 10 13.82 -6.43 15.91
N GLN A 11 12.50 -6.44 16.14
CA GLN A 11 11.79 -7.62 16.64
C GLN A 11 11.38 -8.57 15.52
N THR A 12 10.97 -8.01 14.39
CA THR A 12 10.38 -8.76 13.27
C THR A 12 11.31 -8.88 12.07
N GLY A 13 12.35 -8.04 11.99
CA GLY A 13 13.24 -7.94 10.84
C GLY A 13 12.59 -7.29 9.60
N LEU A 14 11.36 -6.78 9.71
CA LEU A 14 10.62 -6.22 8.59
C LEU A 14 11.16 -4.86 8.20
N LEU A 15 11.30 -4.66 6.89
CA LEU A 15 11.72 -3.39 6.32
C LEU A 15 10.56 -2.41 6.25
N SER A 16 10.86 -1.15 6.52
CA SER A 16 9.95 -0.02 6.33
C SER A 16 10.64 1.11 5.58
N TRP A 17 9.88 1.80 4.73
CA TRP A 17 10.28 3.02 4.05
C TRP A 17 9.30 4.12 4.44
N ARG A 18 9.83 5.23 4.97
CA ARG A 18 9.07 6.41 5.33
C ARG A 18 9.49 7.55 4.43
N MET A 19 8.55 8.09 3.66
CA MET A 19 8.72 9.24 2.79
C MET A 19 8.01 10.45 3.40
N GLN A 20 8.68 11.59 3.44
CA GLN A 20 8.10 12.84 3.91
C GLN A 20 8.43 13.99 2.96
N GLU A 21 7.40 14.73 2.54
CA GLU A 21 7.57 15.96 1.76
C GLU A 21 6.51 17.01 2.12
N GLY A 22 6.98 18.09 2.75
CA GLY A 22 6.08 19.04 3.40
C GLY A 22 5.28 18.34 4.50
N ASP A 23 3.97 18.55 4.49
CA ASP A 23 3.04 18.00 5.47
C ASP A 23 2.57 16.57 5.15
N PHE A 24 2.93 16.02 3.99
CA PHE A 24 2.57 14.63 3.68
C PHE A 24 3.64 13.67 4.15
N GLU A 25 3.24 12.67 4.93
CA GLU A 25 4.05 11.50 5.25
C GLU A 25 3.38 10.24 4.71
N LEU A 26 4.19 9.38 4.09
CA LEU A 26 3.80 8.04 3.69
C LEU A 26 4.79 7.02 4.25
N LYS A 27 4.30 6.05 5.00
CA LYS A 27 5.08 4.89 5.44
C LYS A 27 4.56 3.62 4.78
N VAL A 28 5.46 2.86 4.16
CA VAL A 28 5.19 1.51 3.67
C VAL A 28 6.07 0.51 4.41
N THR A 29 5.46 -0.53 4.96
CA THR A 29 6.12 -1.58 5.75
C THR A 29 5.80 -2.94 5.15
N GLN A 30 6.79 -3.82 5.10
CA GLN A 30 6.59 -5.19 4.67
C GLN A 30 5.49 -5.88 5.49
N LEU A 31 4.61 -6.62 4.82
CA LEU A 31 3.78 -7.63 5.46
C LEU A 31 4.22 -9.00 4.95
N LEU A 32 4.43 -9.95 5.87
CA LEU A 32 4.84 -11.30 5.48
C LEU A 32 3.71 -12.00 4.71
N PRO A 33 4.04 -12.82 3.69
CA PRO A 33 3.04 -13.63 3.00
C PRO A 33 2.22 -14.48 3.97
N ASP A 34 2.85 -15.10 4.96
CA ASP A 34 2.15 -15.94 5.93
C ASP A 34 1.19 -15.17 6.86
N GLN A 35 1.59 -13.98 7.31
CA GLN A 35 0.68 -13.09 8.06
C GLN A 35 -0.53 -12.69 7.21
N THR A 36 -0.27 -12.34 5.95
CA THR A 36 -1.31 -11.94 4.98
C THR A 36 -2.26 -13.10 4.68
N ARG A 37 -1.71 -14.29 4.46
CA ARG A 37 -2.45 -15.53 4.20
C ARG A 37 -3.36 -15.87 5.37
N ALA A 38 -2.83 -15.86 6.59
CA ALA A 38 -3.59 -16.12 7.80
C ALA A 38 -4.72 -15.09 7.99
N PHE A 39 -4.43 -13.81 7.73
CA PHE A 39 -5.40 -12.72 7.83
C PHE A 39 -6.62 -12.91 6.92
N PHE A 40 -6.40 -13.33 5.66
CA PHE A 40 -7.49 -13.54 4.71
C PHE A 40 -8.20 -14.87 4.91
N LEU A 41 -7.49 -15.94 5.31
CA LEU A 41 -8.13 -17.19 5.73
C LEU A 41 -9.14 -16.95 6.85
N ALA A 42 -8.77 -16.16 7.87
CA ALA A 42 -9.65 -15.80 8.97
C ALA A 42 -10.87 -14.96 8.55
N ARG A 43 -10.89 -14.43 7.33
CA ARG A 43 -11.99 -13.63 6.73
C ARG A 43 -12.83 -14.42 5.74
N GLY A 44 -12.68 -15.75 5.71
CA GLY A 44 -13.49 -16.63 4.89
C GLY A 44 -13.01 -16.77 3.44
N PHE A 45 -11.78 -16.35 3.13
CA PHE A 45 -11.15 -16.67 1.85
C PHE A 45 -10.77 -18.15 1.79
N SER A 46 -10.83 -18.72 0.59
CA SER A 46 -10.25 -20.05 0.34
C SER A 46 -8.73 -20.03 0.52
N LYS A 47 -8.12 -21.18 0.81
CA LYS A 47 -6.65 -21.33 0.86
C LYS A 47 -5.97 -20.85 -0.42
N GLU A 48 -6.55 -21.20 -1.56
CA GLU A 48 -6.05 -20.80 -2.88
C GLU A 48 -6.06 -19.28 -3.04
N THR A 49 -7.21 -18.62 -2.79
CA THR A 49 -7.33 -17.17 -2.95
C THR A 49 -6.49 -16.40 -1.93
N ALA A 50 -6.48 -16.84 -0.67
CA ALA A 50 -5.63 -16.25 0.35
C ALA A 50 -4.14 -16.35 -0.01
N ASN A 51 -3.72 -17.48 -0.60
CA ASN A 51 -2.36 -17.64 -1.11
C ASN A 51 -2.06 -16.69 -2.27
N THR A 52 -2.95 -16.56 -3.24
CA THR A 52 -2.77 -15.61 -4.36
C THR A 52 -2.59 -14.18 -3.88
N ILE A 53 -3.37 -13.75 -2.88
CA ILE A 53 -3.24 -12.41 -2.29
C ILE A 53 -1.90 -12.30 -1.55
N ALA A 54 -1.57 -13.27 -0.69
CA ALA A 54 -0.36 -13.29 0.12
C ALA A 54 0.94 -13.20 -0.70
N THR A 55 0.98 -13.85 -1.86
CA THR A 55 2.14 -13.81 -2.75
C THR A 55 2.18 -12.58 -3.67
N GLY A 56 1.20 -11.68 -3.58
CA GLY A 56 1.04 -10.50 -4.44
C GLY A 56 1.78 -9.24 -3.94
N CYS A 57 2.84 -9.41 -3.15
CA CYS A 57 3.61 -8.34 -2.50
C CYS A 57 2.69 -7.35 -1.78
N ILE A 58 2.24 -7.74 -0.58
CA ILE A 58 1.38 -6.90 0.26
C ILE A 58 2.25 -6.10 1.24
N MET A 59 1.95 -4.82 1.36
CA MET A 59 2.61 -3.91 2.29
C MET A 59 1.56 -3.24 3.16
N GLN A 60 1.86 -3.03 4.44
CA GLN A 60 1.11 -2.07 5.23
C GLN A 60 1.47 -0.66 4.75
N THR A 61 0.47 0.15 4.49
CA THR A 61 0.61 1.55 4.08
C THR A 61 -0.06 2.43 5.13
N ILE A 62 0.64 3.47 5.57
CA ILE A 62 0.12 4.52 6.43
C ILE A 62 0.37 5.85 5.73
N GLY A 63 -0.69 6.62 5.51
CA GLY A 63 -0.61 8.00 5.02
C GLY A 63 -1.08 8.95 6.12
N SER A 64 -0.43 10.10 6.22
CA SER A 64 -0.84 11.14 7.16
C SER A 64 -0.55 12.53 6.63
N ASN A 65 -1.34 13.48 7.10
CA ASN A 65 -1.11 14.91 6.94
C ASN A 65 -0.64 15.48 8.28
N SER A 66 0.65 15.78 8.38
CA SER A 66 1.32 16.31 9.58
C SER A 66 1.18 17.81 9.76
N ALA A 67 0.43 18.49 8.89
CA ALA A 67 0.10 19.90 9.06
C ALA A 67 -0.64 20.12 10.39
N ASP A 68 -0.43 21.30 10.97
CA ASP A 68 -1.18 21.72 12.16
C ASP A 68 -2.69 21.71 11.86
N LYS A 69 -3.52 21.34 12.85
CA LYS A 69 -4.97 21.21 12.67
C LYS A 69 -5.64 22.52 12.27
N ASP A 70 -5.02 23.64 12.63
CA ASP A 70 -5.47 24.99 12.29
C ASP A 70 -4.98 25.45 10.91
N ALA A 71 -4.11 24.68 10.24
CA ALA A 71 -3.67 24.96 8.89
C ALA A 71 -4.76 24.67 7.85
N HIS A 72 -4.65 25.26 6.66
CA HIS A 72 -5.51 24.97 5.54
C HIS A 72 -4.73 24.19 4.48
N GLY A 73 -5.16 22.97 4.18
CA GLY A 73 -4.57 22.16 3.11
C GLY A 73 -4.81 20.67 3.32
N ALA A 74 -5.80 20.12 2.62
CA ALA A 74 -5.95 18.68 2.53
C ALA A 74 -4.80 18.09 1.69
N VAL A 75 -4.45 16.85 2.03
CA VAL A 75 -3.59 16.02 1.19
C VAL A 75 -4.46 14.95 0.55
N ASP A 76 -4.51 14.94 -0.78
CA ASP A 76 -5.29 13.99 -1.56
C ASP A 76 -4.37 12.93 -2.17
N VAL A 77 -4.65 11.66 -1.91
CA VAL A 77 -3.91 10.52 -2.44
C VAL A 77 -4.80 9.74 -3.39
N ASP A 78 -4.28 9.41 -4.58
CA ASP A 78 -4.93 8.48 -5.52
C ASP A 78 -3.93 7.42 -5.98
N LEU A 79 -4.14 6.19 -5.52
CA LEU A 79 -3.33 5.02 -5.85
C LEU A 79 -3.29 4.71 -7.36
N LYS A 80 -4.31 5.12 -8.14
CA LYS A 80 -4.32 4.94 -9.61
C LYS A 80 -3.26 5.82 -10.30
N ARG A 81 -2.75 6.85 -9.62
CA ARG A 81 -1.71 7.74 -10.12
C ARG A 81 -0.31 7.25 -9.76
N TRP A 82 -0.21 6.32 -8.82
CA TRP A 82 1.07 5.74 -8.42
C TRP A 82 1.61 4.81 -9.50
N ARG A 83 2.93 4.73 -9.57
CA ARG A 83 3.63 3.87 -10.53
C ARG A 83 4.72 3.10 -9.82
N MET A 84 4.99 1.89 -10.27
CA MET A 84 6.14 1.11 -9.83
C MET A 84 7.10 0.91 -11.00
N LEU A 85 8.39 1.04 -10.74
CA LEU A 85 9.45 0.65 -11.65
C LEU A 85 10.02 -0.69 -11.18
N HIS A 86 9.82 -1.73 -11.98
CA HIS A 86 10.30 -3.08 -11.70
C HIS A 86 10.96 -3.67 -12.95
N ASN A 87 12.17 -4.21 -12.82
CA ASN A 87 12.95 -4.76 -13.94
C ASN A 87 13.02 -3.83 -15.18
N GLY A 88 13.20 -2.52 -14.94
CA GLY A 88 13.29 -1.51 -15.99
C GLY A 88 11.97 -1.13 -16.67
N SER A 89 10.83 -1.70 -16.23
CA SER A 89 9.51 -1.38 -16.74
C SER A 89 8.69 -0.61 -15.71
N GLU A 90 8.14 0.53 -16.11
CA GLU A 90 7.22 1.31 -15.29
C GLU A 90 5.77 0.88 -15.56
N GLY A 91 5.01 0.64 -14.50
CA GLY A 91 3.61 0.23 -14.58
C GLY A 91 2.78 0.72 -13.40
N PRO A 92 1.44 0.56 -13.44
CA PRO A 92 0.59 0.87 -12.29
C PRO A 92 0.86 -0.11 -11.14
N ILE A 93 0.53 0.30 -9.91
CA ILE A 93 0.38 -0.65 -8.81
C ILE A 93 -0.92 -1.45 -8.97
N LYS A 94 -1.15 -2.46 -8.13
CA LYS A 94 -2.37 -3.28 -8.17
C LYS A 94 -3.35 -2.81 -7.07
N PRO A 95 -4.35 -1.95 -7.36
CA PRO A 95 -5.33 -1.54 -6.35
C PRO A 95 -6.40 -2.64 -6.13
N LYS A 96 -7.20 -2.49 -5.08
CA LYS A 96 -8.25 -3.46 -4.70
C LYS A 96 -9.28 -3.70 -5.81
N GLU A 97 -9.58 -2.70 -6.63
CA GLU A 97 -10.52 -2.83 -7.75
C GLU A 97 -10.03 -3.81 -8.81
N GLN A 98 -8.71 -3.94 -8.99
CA GLN A 98 -8.14 -4.92 -9.92
C GLN A 98 -8.26 -6.34 -9.39
N TRP A 99 -8.15 -6.55 -8.07
CA TRP A 99 -8.44 -7.86 -7.47
C TRP A 99 -9.90 -8.24 -7.61
N ASP A 100 -10.80 -7.29 -7.36
CA ASP A 100 -12.24 -7.53 -7.45
C ASP A 100 -12.68 -7.96 -8.87
N SER A 101 -12.07 -7.38 -9.90
CA SER A 101 -12.37 -7.71 -11.30
C SER A 101 -11.81 -9.07 -11.74
N GLU A 102 -10.73 -9.54 -11.10
CA GLU A 102 -10.12 -10.85 -11.35
C GLU A 102 -10.91 -12.00 -10.69
N TRP A 103 -11.77 -11.72 -9.71
CA TRP A 103 -12.57 -12.74 -9.05
C TRP A 103 -13.91 -12.96 -9.77
N PRO A 104 -14.12 -14.11 -10.45
CA PRO A 104 -15.41 -14.41 -11.05
C PRO A 104 -16.50 -14.57 -9.98
N ALA A 105 -17.76 -14.52 -10.43
CA ALA A 105 -18.92 -14.74 -9.57
C ALA A 105 -18.76 -16.05 -8.78
N GLY A 106 -18.98 -16.01 -7.47
CA GLY A 106 -18.86 -17.17 -6.59
C GLY A 106 -17.44 -17.58 -6.16
N LYS A 107 -16.35 -17.01 -6.73
CA LYS A 107 -14.97 -17.33 -6.29
C LYS A 107 -14.67 -16.86 -4.87
N VAL A 108 -15.21 -15.70 -4.49
CA VAL A 108 -15.08 -15.09 -3.17
C VAL A 108 -16.47 -14.65 -2.73
N SER A 109 -16.84 -14.99 -1.49
CA SER A 109 -18.12 -14.59 -0.89
C SER A 109 -18.20 -13.08 -0.71
N ASP A 110 -19.41 -12.52 -0.69
CA ASP A 110 -19.60 -11.06 -0.54
C ASP A 110 -19.01 -10.54 0.77
N ALA A 111 -19.13 -11.31 1.86
CA ALA A 111 -18.53 -10.98 3.14
C ALA A 111 -17.00 -10.92 3.08
N ALA A 112 -16.37 -11.90 2.41
CA ALA A 112 -14.92 -11.93 2.24
C ALA A 112 -14.44 -10.78 1.33
N ARG A 113 -15.15 -10.49 0.23
CA ARG A 113 -14.87 -9.33 -0.64
C ARG A 113 -14.95 -8.02 0.13
N LEU A 114 -15.97 -7.85 0.96
CA LEU A 114 -16.11 -6.68 1.81
C LEU A 114 -14.94 -6.57 2.79
N ALA A 115 -14.58 -7.66 3.46
CA ALA A 115 -13.46 -7.68 4.38
C ALA A 115 -12.11 -7.32 3.71
N PHE A 116 -11.90 -7.73 2.45
CA PHE A 116 -10.75 -7.32 1.66
C PHE A 116 -10.74 -5.82 1.37
N ARG A 117 -11.86 -5.27 0.89
CA ARG A 117 -11.98 -3.84 0.60
C ARG A 117 -11.69 -2.96 1.82
N TRP A 118 -12.11 -3.40 3.00
CA TRP A 118 -11.89 -2.67 4.26
C TRP A 118 -10.48 -2.83 4.81
N ALA A 119 -9.81 -3.95 4.50
CA ALA A 119 -8.43 -4.19 4.92
C ALA A 119 -7.41 -3.44 4.05
N THR A 120 -7.76 -3.14 2.80
CA THR A 120 -6.88 -2.45 1.85
C THR A 120 -6.89 -0.95 2.05
N PHE A 121 -5.75 -0.31 1.78
CA PHE A 121 -5.63 1.14 1.76
C PHE A 121 -6.62 1.71 0.71
N PRO A 122 -7.36 2.78 1.02
CA PRO A 122 -8.31 3.35 0.09
C PRO A 122 -7.63 3.77 -1.21
N THR A 123 -8.29 3.53 -2.34
CA THR A 123 -7.74 3.88 -3.66
C THR A 123 -7.67 5.39 -3.83
N GLN A 124 -8.62 6.11 -3.21
CA GLN A 124 -8.63 7.56 -3.07
C GLN A 124 -8.86 7.89 -1.60
N GLN A 125 -8.06 8.81 -1.05
CA GLN A 125 -8.15 9.23 0.34
C GLN A 125 -7.72 10.69 0.47
N ASP A 126 -8.54 11.47 1.16
CA ASP A 126 -8.23 12.83 1.53
C ASP A 126 -7.86 12.85 3.02
N PHE A 127 -6.78 13.54 3.37
CA PHE A 127 -6.32 13.73 4.74
C PHE A 127 -6.44 15.20 5.11
N ALA A 128 -7.37 15.54 6.02
CA ALA A 128 -7.38 16.85 6.62
C ALA A 128 -6.11 17.04 7.49
N PRO A 129 -5.73 18.27 7.84
CA PRO A 129 -4.60 18.51 8.71
C PRO A 129 -4.70 17.74 10.05
N GLY A 130 -3.67 16.97 10.37
CA GLY A 130 -3.62 16.07 11.53
C GLY A 130 -4.27 14.70 11.32
N ASP A 131 -4.88 14.43 10.16
CA ASP A 131 -5.47 13.11 9.86
C ASP A 131 -4.42 12.08 9.47
N TYR A 132 -4.76 10.82 9.69
CA TYR A 132 -4.02 9.68 9.20
C TYR A 132 -4.96 8.52 8.84
N GLY A 133 -4.47 7.62 8.00
CA GLY A 133 -5.19 6.43 7.56
C GLY A 133 -4.22 5.32 7.22
N TRP A 134 -4.69 4.08 7.29
CA TRP A 134 -3.84 2.92 7.05
C TRP A 134 -4.62 1.76 6.43
N GLY A 135 -3.89 0.87 5.78
CA GLY A 135 -4.42 -0.33 5.17
C GLY A 135 -3.36 -1.07 4.38
N MET A 136 -3.76 -2.14 3.72
CA MET A 136 -2.87 -2.94 2.87
C MET A 136 -2.82 -2.40 1.44
N THR A 137 -1.64 -2.27 0.87
CA THR A 137 -1.43 -2.00 -0.56
C THR A 137 -0.77 -3.20 -1.21
N SER A 138 -1.22 -3.56 -2.42
CA SER A 138 -0.63 -4.65 -3.19
C SER A 138 0.09 -4.15 -4.43
N PHE A 139 1.22 -4.78 -4.74
CA PHE A 139 2.03 -4.42 -5.91
C PHE A 139 1.94 -5.48 -7.03
N GLY A 140 1.39 -6.65 -6.74
CA GLY A 140 1.24 -7.73 -7.74
C GLY A 140 2.56 -8.36 -8.17
N LEU A 141 3.64 -8.10 -7.42
CA LEU A 141 4.96 -8.69 -7.63
C LEU A 141 5.12 -9.95 -6.77
N LEU A 142 6.01 -10.84 -7.19
CA LEU A 142 6.34 -12.05 -6.43
C LEU A 142 7.10 -11.71 -5.13
N PRO A 143 7.02 -12.58 -4.09
CA PRO A 143 7.81 -12.42 -2.87
C PRO A 143 9.31 -12.22 -3.16
N GLY A 144 9.97 -11.38 -2.35
CA GLY A 144 11.39 -11.03 -2.52
C GLY A 144 11.73 -10.10 -3.69
N SER A 145 10.77 -9.72 -4.53
CA SER A 145 10.99 -8.76 -5.63
C SER A 145 11.41 -7.38 -5.13
N TYR A 146 12.22 -6.68 -5.93
CA TYR A 146 12.58 -5.28 -5.71
C TYR A 146 11.88 -4.36 -6.71
N PHE A 147 11.51 -3.16 -6.26
CA PHE A 147 10.92 -2.13 -7.11
C PHE A 147 11.15 -0.72 -6.53
N ASP A 148 11.06 0.29 -7.38
CA ASP A 148 10.92 1.68 -6.94
C ASP A 148 9.45 2.09 -7.04
N LEU A 149 8.97 2.87 -6.09
CA LEU A 149 7.60 3.37 -6.05
C LEU A 149 7.57 4.88 -6.29
N LYS A 150 6.88 5.29 -7.35
CA LYS A 150 6.48 6.68 -7.57
C LYS A 150 5.16 6.93 -6.86
N VAL A 151 5.23 7.74 -5.81
CA VAL A 151 4.09 8.23 -5.04
C VAL A 151 3.63 9.54 -5.67
N VAL A 152 2.33 9.67 -5.91
CA VAL A 152 1.70 10.89 -6.42
C VAL A 152 0.58 11.29 -5.47
N TRP A 153 0.58 12.55 -5.07
CA TRP A 153 -0.44 13.15 -4.21
C TRP A 153 -0.70 14.60 -4.62
N SER A 154 -1.77 15.19 -4.12
CA SER A 154 -2.05 16.62 -4.23
C SER A 154 -2.00 17.25 -2.85
N ALA A 155 -1.46 18.45 -2.73
CA ALA A 155 -1.49 19.24 -1.52
C ALA A 155 -1.79 20.69 -1.89
N GLY A 156 -2.87 21.27 -1.33
CA GLY A 156 -3.29 22.63 -1.68
C GLY A 156 -3.64 22.79 -3.16
N GLY A 157 -4.20 21.76 -3.80
CA GLY A 157 -4.54 21.75 -5.23
C GLY A 157 -3.34 21.58 -6.17
N VAL A 158 -2.11 21.47 -5.66
CA VAL A 158 -0.91 21.24 -6.46
C VAL A 158 -0.52 19.77 -6.39
N GLN A 159 -0.41 19.13 -7.55
CA GLN A 159 0.10 17.77 -7.64
C GLN A 159 1.62 17.74 -7.35
N LYS A 160 2.02 16.79 -6.51
CA LYS A 160 3.40 16.49 -6.15
C LYS A 160 3.70 15.02 -6.43
N GLU A 161 4.97 14.71 -6.57
CA GLU A 161 5.44 13.35 -6.76
C GLU A 161 6.82 13.13 -6.12
N ALA A 162 7.04 11.91 -5.64
CA ALA A 162 8.31 11.49 -5.06
C ALA A 162 8.56 10.01 -5.35
N TRP A 163 9.84 9.64 -5.44
CA TRP A 163 10.26 8.25 -5.60
C TRP A 163 10.76 7.69 -4.26
N ILE A 164 10.21 6.54 -3.86
CA ILE A 164 10.75 5.67 -2.81
C ILE A 164 11.51 4.55 -3.52
N ARG A 165 12.84 4.53 -3.37
CA ARG A 165 13.70 3.58 -4.10
C ARG A 165 14.03 2.33 -3.30
N GLY A 166 14.26 1.23 -4.00
CA GLY A 166 14.72 -0.03 -3.44
C GLY A 166 13.74 -0.62 -2.43
N ILE A 167 12.43 -0.52 -2.69
CA ILE A 167 11.44 -1.26 -1.92
C ILE A 167 11.61 -2.74 -2.22
N GLN A 168 11.59 -3.55 -1.16
CA GLN A 168 11.68 -4.99 -1.24
C GLN A 168 10.38 -5.61 -0.74
N CYS A 169 9.75 -6.47 -1.55
CA CYS A 169 8.66 -7.33 -1.10
C CYS A 169 9.18 -8.33 -0.06
N ALA A 170 8.38 -8.63 0.96
CA ALA A 170 8.73 -9.68 1.91
C ALA A 170 9.01 -11.01 1.20
N GLU A 171 9.96 -11.77 1.71
CA GLU A 171 10.23 -13.14 1.24
C GLU A 171 9.11 -14.08 1.70
N GLU A 172 8.94 -15.16 0.94
CA GLU A 172 8.12 -16.30 1.37
C GLU A 172 8.93 -17.10 2.40
N ARG A 173 8.38 -17.32 3.58
CA ARG A 173 9.04 -18.01 4.70
C ARG A 173 8.04 -18.82 5.49
#